data_AF-A0A6F8V3U2-F1
#
_entry.id   AF-A0A6F8V3U2-F1
#
_cell.length_a   1.000
_cell.length_b   1.000
_cell.length_c   1.000
_cell.angle_alpha   90.00
_cell.angle_beta   90.00
_cell.angle_gamma   90.00
#
_symmetry.space_group_name_H-M   'P 1'
#
loop_
_entity.id
_entity.type
_entity.pdbx_description
1 polymer ?
#
loop_
_entity_poly.entity_id
_entity_poly.type
_entity_poly.pdbx_seq_one_letter_code
_entity_poly.pdbx_strand_id
1 'polypeptide(L)'
;MVGQSDWVVRLARGGKFAGTARVRGSDIEDVRKRAALAFPECEIRGVRQANQGEFEPRLSRPMAMMESPETAIAAAMRRAQEEARRLSG
;
A
#
# COMPACT_ATOMS: atom_id res chain seq x y z
N MET A 1 -32.23 -0.41 1.62
CA MET A 1 -31.26 0.37 0.84
C MET A 1 -30.09 -0.57 0.52
N VAL A 2 -29.82 -0.86 -0.76
CA VAL A 2 -28.66 -1.69 -1.13
C VAL A 2 -27.41 -0.85 -0.92
N GLY A 3 -26.53 -1.26 -0.02
CA GLY A 3 -25.31 -0.51 0.32
C GLY A 3 -24.38 -0.41 -0.88
N GLN A 4 -23.89 0.80 -1.17
CA GLN A 4 -22.82 0.96 -2.17
C GLN A 4 -21.51 0.45 -1.60
N SER A 5 -20.72 -0.23 -2.44
CA SER A 5 -19.37 -0.68 -2.13
C SER A 5 -18.35 0.05 -2.98
N ASP A 6 -17.10 0.09 -2.51
CA ASP A 6 -15.97 0.55 -3.30
C ASP A 6 -15.44 -0.59 -4.18
N TRP A 7 -15.15 -0.26 -5.43
CA TRP A 7 -14.64 -1.18 -6.44
C TRP A 7 -13.40 -0.60 -7.09
N VAL A 8 -12.53 -1.50 -7.54
CA VAL A 8 -11.31 -1.18 -8.27
C VAL A 8 -11.49 -1.64 -9.71
N VAL A 9 -11.36 -0.68 -10.62
CA VAL A 9 -11.53 -0.91 -12.05
C VAL A 9 -10.18 -0.80 -12.72
N ARG A 10 -9.77 -1.84 -13.44
CA ARG A 10 -8.55 -1.86 -14.25
C ARG A 10 -8.84 -1.31 -15.64
N LEU A 11 -8.18 -0.22 -16.00
CA LEU A 11 -8.38 0.50 -17.25
C LEU A 11 -7.24 0.22 -18.23
N ALA A 12 -7.58 0.12 -19.51
CA ALA A 12 -6.63 0.07 -20.62
C ALA A 12 -6.96 1.13 -21.67
N ARG A 13 -5.95 1.61 -22.40
CA ARG A 13 -6.11 2.55 -23.51
C ARG A 13 -5.21 2.09 -24.66
N GLY A 14 -5.79 1.91 -25.85
CA GLY A 14 -5.06 1.39 -27.01
C GLY A 14 -4.41 0.02 -26.76
N GLY A 15 -5.11 -0.88 -26.06
CA GLY A 15 -4.60 -2.20 -25.70
C GLY A 15 -3.54 -2.26 -24.59
N LYS A 16 -3.11 -1.12 -24.02
CA LYS A 16 -2.11 -1.05 -22.94
C LYS A 16 -2.73 -0.68 -21.60
N PHE A 17 -2.11 -1.10 -20.50
CA PHE A 17 -2.55 -0.71 -19.15
C PHE A 17 -2.43 0.81 -18.94
N ALA A 18 -3.56 1.44 -18.60
CA ALA A 18 -3.64 2.89 -18.38
C ALA A 18 -3.70 3.25 -16.88
N GLY A 19 -4.20 2.35 -16.02
CA GLY A 19 -4.24 2.57 -14.58
C GLY A 19 -5.35 1.79 -13.87
N THR A 20 -5.55 2.12 -12.59
CA THR A 20 -6.66 1.64 -11.77
C THR A 20 -7.45 2.80 -11.22
N ALA A 21 -8.79 2.70 -11.26
CA ALA A 21 -9.69 3.72 -10.72
C ALA A 21 -10.56 3.16 -9.59
N ARG A 22 -10.85 4.01 -8.60
CA ARG A 22 -11.87 3.75 -7.57
C ARG A 22 -13.24 4.14 -8.10
N VAL A 23 -14.19 3.23 -8.07
CA VAL A 23 -15.57 3.48 -8.48
C VAL A 23 -16.52 2.95 -7.40
N ARG A 24 -17.50 3.75 -7.00
CA ARG A 24 -18.55 3.32 -6.09
C ARG A 24 -19.75 2.80 -6.87
N GLY A 25 -20.30 1.67 -6.43
CA GLY A 25 -21.50 1.10 -7.01
C GLY A 25 -22.09 -0.03 -6.17
N SER A 26 -23.33 -0.39 -6.46
CA SER A 26 -24.07 -1.46 -5.77
C SER A 26 -23.57 -2.86 -6.17
N ASP A 27 -23.21 -3.02 -7.44
CA ASP A 27 -22.89 -4.29 -8.08
C ASP A 27 -21.93 -4.07 -9.27
N ILE A 28 -21.47 -5.17 -9.87
CA ILE A 28 -20.49 -5.12 -10.96
C ILE A 28 -21.03 -4.41 -12.21
N GLU A 29 -22.32 -4.54 -12.53
CA GLU A 29 -22.88 -3.93 -13.74
C GLU A 29 -23.01 -2.40 -13.57
N ASP A 30 -23.47 -1.94 -12.41
CA ASP A 30 -23.49 -0.51 -12.06
C ASP A 30 -22.08 0.09 -12.11
N VAL A 31 -21.10 -0.59 -11.53
CA VAL A 31 -19.69 -0.15 -11.55
C VAL A 31 -19.15 -0.06 -12.98
N ARG A 32 -19.44 -1.04 -13.84
CA ARG A 32 -19.01 -1.01 -15.25
C ARG A 32 -19.62 0.17 -16.01
N LYS A 33 -20.92 0.42 -15.84
CA LYS A 33 -21.62 1.56 -16.46
C LYS A 33 -21.01 2.89 -16.00
N ARG A 34 -20.83 3.06 -14.69
CA ARG A 34 -20.20 4.27 -14.11
C ARG A 34 -18.77 4.46 -14.60
N ALA A 35 -17.97 3.40 -14.64
CA ALA A 35 -16.61 3.47 -15.14
C ALA A 35 -16.55 3.81 -16.63
N ALA A 36 -17.44 3.27 -17.46
CA ALA A 36 -17.50 3.58 -18.89
C ALA A 36 -17.89 5.05 -19.14
N LEU A 37 -18.77 5.61 -18.31
CA LEU A 37 -19.15 7.02 -18.36
C LEU A 37 -18.01 7.94 -17.91
N ALA A 38 -17.28 7.55 -16.86
CA ALA A 38 -16.18 8.35 -16.31
C ALA A 38 -14.91 8.29 -17.16
N PHE A 39 -14.67 7.17 -17.85
CA PHE A 39 -13.44 6.91 -18.64
C PHE A 39 -13.79 6.45 -20.06
N PRO A 40 -14.42 7.29 -20.89
CA PRO A 40 -14.93 6.90 -22.21
C PRO A 40 -13.83 6.51 -23.21
N GLU A 41 -12.60 6.98 -22.99
CA GLU A 41 -11.43 6.66 -23.81
C GLU A 41 -10.70 5.38 -23.36
N CYS A 42 -11.20 4.71 -22.31
CA CYS A 42 -10.57 3.54 -21.70
C CYS A 42 -11.45 2.29 -21.82
N GLU A 43 -10.81 1.16 -22.08
CA GLU A 43 -11.42 -0.16 -22.00
C GLU A 43 -11.34 -0.71 -20.57
N ILE A 44 -12.46 -1.22 -20.05
CA ILE A 44 -12.51 -1.85 -18.72
C ILE A 44 -12.04 -3.29 -18.83
N ARG A 45 -10.85 -3.58 -18.29
CA ARG A 45 -10.23 -4.91 -18.36
C ARG A 45 -10.51 -5.80 -17.16
N GLY A 46 -10.85 -5.22 -16.02
CA GLY A 46 -11.16 -5.97 -14.80
C GLY A 46 -11.90 -5.11 -13.80
N VAL A 47 -12.74 -5.74 -12.99
CA VAL A 47 -13.51 -5.12 -11.92
C VAL A 47 -13.46 -6.05 -10.74
N ARG A 48 -13.09 -5.54 -9.56
CA ARG A 48 -13.13 -6.29 -8.30
C ARG A 48 -13.50 -5.38 -7.14
N GLN A 49 -14.05 -5.95 -6.07
CA GLN A 49 -14.33 -5.19 -4.87
C GLN A 49 -13.01 -4.73 -4.23
N ALA A 50 -13.00 -3.52 -3.69
CA ALA A 50 -11.83 -2.95 -3.05
C ALA A 50 -11.61 -3.59 -1.68
N ASN A 51 -10.37 -3.95 -1.38
CA ASN A 51 -9.99 -4.35 -0.02
C ASN A 51 -9.76 -3.12 0.85
N GLN A 52 -9.88 -3.26 2.18
CA GLN A 52 -9.43 -2.21 3.12
C GLN A 52 -7.95 -1.89 2.86
N GLY A 53 -7.61 -0.60 2.81
CA GLY A 53 -6.24 -0.13 2.58
C GLY A 53 -5.83 0.06 1.12
N GLU A 54 -6.62 -0.40 0.14
CA GLU A 54 -6.20 -0.36 -1.28
C GLU A 54 -6.09 1.06 -1.86
N PHE A 55 -6.85 1.99 -1.30
CA PHE A 55 -6.82 3.41 -1.67
C PHE A 55 -6.31 4.30 -0.54
N GLU A 56 -5.78 3.73 0.53
CA GLU A 56 -5.15 4.55 1.55
C GLU A 56 -3.95 5.25 0.92
N PRO A 57 -3.88 6.60 1.00
CA PRO A 57 -2.68 7.29 0.59
C PRO A 57 -1.56 6.72 1.44
N ARG A 58 -0.60 6.01 0.82
CA ARG A 58 0.67 5.72 1.47
C ARG A 58 1.27 7.09 1.75
N LEU A 59 0.99 7.65 2.93
CA LEU A 59 1.78 8.72 3.50
C LEU A 59 3.21 8.24 3.36
N SER A 60 3.95 8.93 2.50
CA SER A 60 5.36 8.72 2.26
C SER A 60 6.01 8.44 3.61
N ARG A 61 6.40 7.18 3.86
CA ARG A 61 7.24 6.91 5.01
C ARG A 61 8.46 7.81 4.81
N PRO A 62 8.80 8.74 5.71
CA PRO A 62 10.18 9.16 5.78
C PRO A 62 10.97 7.87 5.95
N MET A 63 11.93 7.69 5.06
CA MET A 63 12.94 6.65 5.09
C MET A 63 13.34 6.45 6.55
N ALA A 64 12.87 5.36 7.17
CA ALA A 64 13.31 5.02 8.51
C ALA A 64 14.81 4.75 8.34
N MET A 65 15.65 5.66 8.85
CA MET A 65 17.05 5.34 9.07
C MET A 65 17.01 4.14 10.01
N MET A 66 17.22 2.94 9.47
CA MET A 66 17.66 1.83 10.30
C MET A 66 18.98 2.30 10.90
N GLU A 67 18.96 2.61 12.18
CA GLU A 67 20.19 2.58 12.97
C GLU A 67 20.72 1.16 12.79
N SER A 68 21.81 1.02 12.02
CA SER A 68 22.35 -0.29 11.65
C SER A 68 22.58 -1.13 12.90
N PRO A 69 22.21 -2.42 12.92
CA PRO A 69 22.35 -3.30 14.08
C PRO A 69 23.78 -3.41 14.62
N GLU A 70 24.77 -2.98 13.84
CA GLU A 70 26.18 -2.89 14.20
C GLU A 70 26.43 -1.93 15.37
N THR A 71 25.68 -0.83 15.48
CA THR A 71 25.90 0.18 16.53
C THR A 71 25.39 -0.28 17.89
N ALA A 72 24.28 -1.02 17.92
CA ALA A 72 23.70 -1.58 19.14
C ALA A 72 24.58 -2.68 19.75
N ILE A 73 25.20 -3.52 18.90
CA ILE A 73 26.09 -4.60 19.35
C ILE A 73 27.40 -4.04 19.91
N ALA A 74 27.98 -3.01 19.28
CA ALA A 74 29.19 -2.36 19.77
C ALA A 74 28.99 -1.73 21.17
N ALA A 75 27.83 -1.08 21.39
CA ALA A 75 27.48 -0.51 22.68
C ALA A 75 27.29 -1.60 23.77
N ALA A 76 26.69 -2.73 23.42
CA ALA A 76 26.51 -3.85 24.34
C ALA A 76 27.84 -4.53 24.72
N MET A 77 28.73 -4.76 23.76
CA MET A 77 30.05 -5.35 24.03
C MET A 77 30.90 -4.46 24.94
N ARG A 78 30.85 -3.13 24.75
CA ARG A 78 31.61 -2.19 25.57
C ARG A 78 31.18 -2.22 27.03
N ARG A 79 29.87 -2.29 27.30
CA ARG A 79 29.33 -2.44 28.67
C ARG A 79 29.74 -3.76 29.31
N ALA A 80 29.68 -4.86 28.56
CA ALA A 80 30.08 -6.18 29.06
C ALA A 80 31.57 -6.24 29.43
N GLN A 81 32.46 -5.62 28.63
CA GLN A 81 33.88 -5.55 28.94
C GLN A 81 34.19 -4.70 30.18
N GLU A 82 33.48 -3.58 30.35
CA GLU A 82 33.67 -2.70 31.50
C GLU A 82 33.22 -3.37 32.81
N GLU A 83 32.12 -4.14 32.78
CA GLU A 83 31.64 -4.93 33.91
C GLU A 83 32.59 -6.09 34.25
N ALA A 84 33.11 -6.80 33.24
CA ALA A 84 34.10 -7.85 33.44
C ALA A 84 35.40 -7.34 34.09
N ARG A 85 35.83 -6.11 33.74
CA ARG A 85 37.00 -5.46 34.36
C ARG A 85 36.75 -5.05 35.80
N ARG A 86 35.54 -4.60 36.14
CA ARG A 86 35.17 -4.25 37.53
C ARG A 86 35.16 -5.47 38.45
N LEU A 87 34.73 -6.63 37.94
CA LEU A 87 34.61 -7.86 38.73
C LEU A 87 35.93 -8.64 38.87
N SER A 88 36.93 -8.34 38.03
CA SER A 88 38.25 -8.99 38.06
C SER A 88 39.35 -8.14 38.72
N GLY A 89 38.97 -7.01 39.33
CA GLY A 89 39.87 -6.11 40.06
C GLY A 89 39.73 -6.21 41.57
#